data_AF-A0AA37XDH7-F1
#
_entry.id   AF-A0AA37XDH7-F1
#
_cell.length_a   1.000
_cell.length_b   1.000
_cell.length_c   1.000
_cell.angle_alpha   90.00
_cell.angle_beta   90.00
_cell.angle_gamma   90.00
#
_symmetry.space_group_name_H-M   'P 1'
#
loop_
_entity.id
_entity.type
_entity.pdbx_description
1 polymer ?
#
loop_
_entity_poly.entity_id
_entity_poly.type
_entity_poly.pdbx_seq_one_letter_code
_entity_poly.pdbx_strand_id
1 'polypeptide(L)'
;MRTPTLSHEAKVLENAAQGLWDRGMALSVLQDVALHPYRPTRQEARSTVVLSGDATYVVPDPLPEQLVAAGWDVVREDSLGHAMVLEDPWVTWQLVEAAL
;
A
#
# COMPACT_ATOMS: atom_id res chain seq x y z
N MET A 1 -9.88 3.93 -10.67
CA MET A 1 -9.10 4.53 -9.57
C MET A 1 -10.02 5.44 -8.81
N ARG A 2 -10.19 5.20 -7.50
CA ARG A 2 -11.01 6.06 -6.63
C ARG A 2 -10.35 7.45 -6.54
N THR A 3 -11.17 8.49 -6.43
CA THR A 3 -10.66 9.81 -6.01
C THR A 3 -10.63 9.82 -4.49
N PRO A 4 -9.45 9.94 -3.85
CA PRO A 4 -9.36 9.94 -2.40
C PRO A 4 -10.08 11.17 -1.81
N THR A 5 -10.79 10.97 -0.70
CA THR A 5 -11.49 12.06 -0.01
C THR A 5 -10.52 12.73 0.95
N LEU A 6 -9.72 13.64 0.42
CA LEU A 6 -8.70 14.36 1.20
C LEU A 6 -9.20 15.73 1.68
N SER A 7 -8.83 16.10 2.90
CA SER A 7 -8.94 17.47 3.40
C SER A 7 -8.11 18.44 2.56
N HIS A 8 -8.37 19.75 2.66
CA HIS A 8 -7.58 20.74 1.93
C HIS A 8 -6.09 20.69 2.32
N GLU A 9 -5.81 20.57 3.62
CA GLU A 9 -4.45 20.46 4.14
C GLU A 9 -3.74 19.19 3.62
N ALA A 10 -4.44 18.05 3.63
CA ALA A 10 -3.90 16.80 3.10
C ALA A 10 -3.57 16.89 1.60
N LYS A 11 -4.41 17.58 0.80
CA LYS A 11 -4.12 17.83 -0.63
C LYS A 11 -2.89 18.71 -0.82
N VAL A 12 -2.72 19.75 0.00
CA VAL A 12 -1.53 20.61 -0.05
C VAL A 12 -0.28 19.80 0.27
N LEU A 13 -0.33 18.96 1.30
CA LEU A 13 0.77 18.09 1.69
C LEU A 13 1.10 17.07 0.59
N GLU A 14 0.10 16.40 0.03
CA GLU A 14 0.28 15.43 -1.06
C GLU A 14 0.93 16.07 -2.29
N ASN A 15 0.45 17.24 -2.71
CA ASN A 15 1.03 17.98 -3.84
C ASN A 15 2.48 18.39 -3.57
N ALA A 16 2.79 18.85 -2.36
CA ALA A 16 4.16 19.20 -1.98
C ALA A 16 5.08 17.98 -2.02
N ALA A 17 4.63 16.84 -1.49
CA ALA A 17 5.39 15.59 -1.52
C ALA A 17 5.62 15.09 -2.97
N GLN A 18 4.59 15.15 -3.82
CA GLN A 18 4.71 14.80 -5.24
C GLN A 18 5.69 15.70 -6.00
N GLY A 19 5.79 16.98 -5.61
CA GLY A 19 6.76 17.92 -6.18
C GLY A 19 8.21 17.60 -5.83
N LEU A 20 8.45 16.95 -4.69
CA LEU A 20 9.78 16.50 -4.24
C LEU A 20 10.17 15.12 -4.79
N TRP A 21 9.20 14.37 -5.33
CA TRP A 21 9.42 13.02 -5.81
C TRP A 21 10.31 12.99 -7.07
N ASP A 22 11.44 12.29 -6.99
CA ASP A 22 12.29 12.03 -8.14
C ASP A 22 11.66 10.95 -9.05
N ARG A 23 11.01 11.43 -10.12
CA ARG A 23 10.37 10.57 -11.12
C ARG A 23 11.36 9.64 -11.85
N GLY A 24 12.65 9.99 -11.90
CA GLY A 24 13.68 9.15 -12.49
C GLY A 24 13.86 7.82 -11.76
N MET A 25 13.72 7.82 -10.43
CA MET A 25 13.77 6.59 -9.63
C MET A 25 12.64 5.63 -9.98
N ALA A 26 11.43 6.14 -10.23
CA ALA A 26 10.26 5.31 -10.48
C ALA A 26 10.45 4.38 -11.70
N LEU A 27 11.09 4.86 -12.76
CA LEU A 27 11.34 4.04 -13.96
C LEU A 27 12.23 2.83 -13.64
N SER A 28 13.29 3.03 -12.85
CA SER A 28 14.20 1.94 -12.48
C SER A 28 13.49 0.89 -11.62
N VAL A 29 12.64 1.31 -10.68
CA VAL A 29 11.85 0.41 -9.84
C VAL A 29 10.84 -0.38 -10.68
N LEU A 30 10.13 0.29 -11.59
CA LEU A 30 9.18 -0.38 -12.47
C LEU A 30 9.86 -1.40 -13.40
N GLN A 31 11.04 -1.06 -13.93
CA GLN A 31 11.83 -1.99 -14.74
C GLN A 31 12.31 -3.20 -13.94
N ASP A 32 12.79 -2.97 -12.71
CA ASP A 32 13.24 -4.05 -11.84
C ASP A 32 12.10 -5.01 -11.48
N VAL A 33 10.95 -4.48 -11.05
CA VAL A 33 9.77 -5.30 -10.75
C VAL A 33 9.28 -6.10 -11.98
N ALA A 34 9.38 -5.52 -13.18
CA ALA A 34 8.98 -6.20 -14.41
C ALA A 34 9.91 -7.36 -14.79
N LEU A 35 11.21 -7.25 -14.48
CA LEU A 35 12.23 -8.25 -14.83
C LEU A 35 12.53 -9.24 -13.69
N HIS A 36 12.30 -8.82 -12.45
CA HIS A 36 12.54 -9.57 -11.22
C HIS A 36 11.31 -9.52 -10.32
N PRO A 37 10.19 -10.15 -10.72
CA PRO A 37 8.96 -10.09 -9.96
C PRO A 37 9.17 -10.64 -8.55
N TYR A 38 8.73 -9.86 -7.55
CA TYR A 38 8.82 -10.26 -6.16
C TYR A 38 8.08 -11.58 -5.93
N ARG A 39 8.75 -12.51 -5.24
CA ARG A 39 8.14 -13.76 -4.79
C ARG A 39 7.87 -13.64 -3.30
N PRO A 40 6.62 -13.80 -2.85
CA PRO A 40 6.30 -13.87 -1.42
C PRO A 40 7.16 -14.92 -0.73
N THR A 41 7.89 -14.49 0.30
CA THR A 41 8.67 -15.36 1.16
C THR A 41 8.18 -15.23 2.59
N ARG A 42 8.33 -16.31 3.36
CA ARG A 42 7.99 -16.30 4.78
C ARG A 42 8.93 -15.35 5.52
N GLN A 43 8.36 -14.45 6.31
CA GLN A 43 9.12 -13.56 7.18
C GLN A 43 9.52 -14.28 8.47
N GLU A 44 10.68 -13.92 9.03
CA GLU A 44 11.12 -14.42 10.34
C GLU A 44 10.28 -13.81 11.47
N ALA A 45 9.92 -12.53 11.32
CA ALA A 45 9.00 -11.84 12.22
C ALA A 45 7.55 -12.05 11.78
N ARG A 46 6.62 -11.93 12.73
CA ARG A 46 5.20 -11.78 12.39
C ARG A 46 5.04 -10.52 11.53
N SER A 47 4.34 -10.63 10.41
CA SER A 47 4.19 -9.52 9.47
C SER A 47 2.79 -9.53 8.87
N THR A 48 2.20 -8.33 8.82
CA THR A 48 0.85 -8.10 8.33
C THR A 48 0.92 -7.19 7.10
N VAL A 49 0.22 -7.57 6.03
CA VAL A 49 -0.01 -6.73 4.86
C VAL A 49 -1.42 -6.15 4.95
N VAL A 50 -1.52 -4.83 4.97
CA VAL A 50 -2.78 -4.11 4.91
C VAL A 50 -3.04 -3.64 3.47
N LEU A 51 -4.16 -4.08 2.90
CA LEU A 51 -4.56 -3.78 1.53
C LEU A 51 -5.72 -2.77 1.54
N SER A 52 -5.47 -1.57 1.03
CA SER A 52 -6.51 -0.56 0.79
C SER A 52 -7.52 -1.01 -0.28
N GLY A 53 -8.65 -0.32 -0.44
CA GLY A 53 -9.61 -0.54 -1.52
C GLY A 53 -9.04 -0.34 -2.93
N ASP A 54 -7.98 0.47 -3.08
CA ASP A 54 -7.25 0.63 -4.35
C ASP A 54 -6.20 -0.47 -4.58
N ALA A 55 -6.01 -1.42 -3.63
CA ALA A 55 -4.96 -2.43 -3.74
C ALA A 55 -5.12 -3.34 -4.96
N THR A 56 -6.35 -3.53 -5.46
CA THR A 56 -6.62 -4.34 -6.67
C THR A 56 -5.90 -3.84 -7.92
N TYR A 57 -5.50 -2.57 -7.96
CA TYR A 57 -4.74 -2.00 -9.08
C TYR A 57 -3.25 -2.33 -9.07
N VAL A 58 -2.70 -2.73 -7.92
CA VAL A 58 -1.25 -2.90 -7.70
C VAL A 58 -0.87 -4.24 -7.06
N VAL A 59 -1.83 -4.95 -6.48
CA VAL A 59 -1.71 -6.29 -5.91
C VAL A 59 -2.68 -7.20 -6.67
N PRO A 60 -2.26 -7.76 -7.82
CA PRO A 60 -3.12 -8.59 -8.66
C PRO A 60 -3.32 -9.97 -8.03
N ASP A 61 -4.43 -10.63 -8.36
CA ASP A 61 -4.60 -12.05 -8.03
C ASP A 61 -3.57 -12.91 -8.78
N PRO A 62 -3.04 -13.98 -8.17
CA PRO A 62 -3.37 -14.53 -6.86
C PRO A 62 -2.38 -14.11 -5.74
N LEU A 63 -1.80 -12.90 -5.83
CA LEU A 63 -0.74 -12.47 -4.91
C LEU A 63 -1.19 -12.42 -3.43
N PRO A 64 -2.40 -11.95 -3.07
CA PRO A 64 -2.88 -11.99 -1.69
C PRO A 64 -2.90 -13.42 -1.12
N GLU A 65 -3.37 -14.40 -1.88
CA GLU A 65 -3.39 -15.80 -1.46
C GLU A 65 -1.99 -16.37 -1.32
N GLN A 66 -1.06 -15.97 -2.20
CA GLN A 66 0.35 -16.36 -2.11
C GLN A 66 1.03 -15.78 -0.86
N LEU A 67 0.71 -14.55 -0.46
CA LEU A 67 1.20 -13.95 0.78
C LEU A 67 0.71 -14.73 2.00
N VAL A 68 -0.59 -15.06 2.06
CA VAL A 68 -1.16 -15.88 3.14
C VAL A 68 -0.49 -17.26 3.18
N ALA A 69 -0.32 -17.92 2.03
CA ALA A 69 0.34 -19.21 1.94
C ALA A 69 1.82 -19.15 2.37
N ALA A 70 2.49 -18.01 2.16
CA ALA A 70 3.84 -17.75 2.64
C ALA A 70 3.92 -17.40 4.13
N GLY A 71 2.78 -17.35 4.85
CA GLY A 71 2.72 -17.11 6.29
C GLY A 71 2.58 -15.64 6.70
N TRP A 72 2.13 -14.77 5.79
CA TRP A 72 1.77 -13.40 6.12
C TRP A 72 0.33 -13.33 6.62
N ASP A 73 0.07 -12.43 7.57
CA ASP A 73 -1.28 -11.98 7.88
C ASP A 73 -1.70 -10.97 6.79
N VAL A 74 -2.90 -11.09 6.22
CA VAL A 74 -3.41 -10.17 5.20
C VAL A 74 -4.75 -9.59 5.64
N VAL A 75 -4.83 -8.26 5.73
CA VAL A 75 -6.02 -7.51 6.13
C VAL A 75 -6.44 -6.60 4.98
N ARG A 76 -7.75 -6.47 4.74
CA ARG A 76 -8.30 -5.56 3.73
C ARG A 76 -9.11 -4.45 4.39
N GLU A 77 -8.90 -3.22 3.93
CA GLU A 77 -9.68 -2.04 4.29
C GLU A 77 -10.16 -1.35 3.01
N ASP A 78 -11.36 -1.69 2.57
CA ASP A 78 -11.90 -1.21 1.29
C ASP A 78 -12.38 0.25 1.38
N SER A 79 -12.59 0.78 2.60
CA SER A 79 -13.08 2.16 2.80
C SER A 79 -11.99 3.22 2.61
N LEU A 80 -10.72 2.85 2.53
CA LEU A 80 -9.60 3.76 2.29
C LEU A 80 -8.94 3.48 0.93
N GLY A 81 -8.49 4.52 0.24
CA GLY A 81 -7.69 4.40 -0.97
C GLY A 81 -6.20 4.29 -0.67
N HIS A 82 -5.36 4.49 -1.69
CA HIS A 82 -3.90 4.39 -1.55
C HIS A 82 -3.32 5.33 -0.46
N ALA A 83 -3.88 6.53 -0.32
CA ALA A 83 -3.43 7.53 0.64
C ALA A 83 -4.06 7.34 2.04
N MET A 84 -4.09 6.09 2.54
CA MET A 84 -4.84 5.68 3.75
C MET A 84 -4.67 6.66 4.93
N VAL A 85 -3.41 6.96 5.31
CA VAL A 85 -3.08 7.86 6.43
C VAL A 85 -3.62 9.28 6.22
N LEU A 86 -3.65 9.76 4.97
CA LEU A 86 -4.12 11.10 4.64
C LEU A 86 -5.65 11.17 4.50
N GLU A 87 -6.30 10.07 4.15
CA GLU A 87 -7.77 9.96 4.10
C GLU A 87 -8.38 9.83 5.49
N ASP A 88 -7.89 8.88 6.30
CA ASP A 88 -8.31 8.71 7.68
C ASP A 88 -7.14 8.16 8.55
N PRO A 89 -6.45 9.05 9.28
CA PRO A 89 -5.33 8.63 10.12
C PRO A 89 -5.78 7.79 11.32
N TRP A 90 -7.04 7.91 11.77
CA TRP A 90 -7.54 7.18 12.92
C TRP A 90 -7.82 5.72 12.54
N VAL A 91 -8.56 5.49 11.46
CA VAL A 91 -8.78 4.14 10.93
C VAL A 91 -7.45 3.48 10.57
N THR A 92 -6.54 4.23 9.93
CA THR A 92 -5.22 3.70 9.60
C THR A 92 -4.43 3.31 10.84
N TRP A 93 -4.47 4.12 11.90
CA TRP A 93 -3.82 3.78 13.17
C TRP A 93 -4.40 2.51 13.80
N GLN A 94 -5.72 2.34 13.80
CA GLN A 94 -6.35 1.13 14.33
C GLN A 94 -5.91 -0.13 13.59
N LEU A 95 -5.74 -0.06 12.26
CA LEU A 95 -5.22 -1.17 11.45
C LEU A 95 -3.78 -1.50 11.79
N VAL A 96 -2.93 -0.49 11.97
CA VAL A 96 -1.53 -0.67 12.38
C VAL A 96 -1.45 -1.25 13.79
N GLU A 97 -2.19 -0.70 14.74
CA GLU A 97 -2.21 -1.15 16.14
C GLU A 97 -2.68 -2.60 16.27
N ALA A 98 -3.71 -3.00 15.52
CA ALA A 98 -4.17 -4.39 15.49
C ALA A 98 -3.16 -5.37 14.84
N ALA A 99 -2.21 -4.84 14.05
CA ALA A 99 -1.20 -5.62 13.34
C ALA A 99 0.14 -5.76 14.10
N LEU A 100 0.35 -4.99 15.17
CA LEU A 100 1.49 -5.10 16.09
C LEU A 100 1.37 -6.33 17.00
#